data_AF-A0A3S9HMP2-F1
#
_entry.id   AF-A0A3S9HMP2-F1
#
_cell.length_a   1.000
_cell.length_b   1.000
_cell.length_c   1.000
_cell.angle_alpha   90.00
_cell.angle_beta   90.00
_cell.angle_gamma   90.00
#
_symmetry.space_group_name_H-M   'P 1'
#
loop_
_entity.id
_entity.type
_entity.pdbx_description
1 polymer ?
#
loop_
_entity_poly.entity_id
_entity_poly.type
_entity_poly.pdbx_seq_one_letter_code
_entity_poly.pdbx_strand_id
1 'polypeptide(L)'
;MKFKLIAAACAALCSVTAIAASLNPVTQAPEVTFYIAGASAQEKAVQVVVLDLFQTPGEVVKISQAAGQKTQGWYGMSKPALTGGAAKRLFVAYNKTNGSNAGVAQVLSDAKAEAEANIVTLGAGCTGSGLAYACTVAAPTEADMALSDVYPGEAVIGVLPTGPGNIEISGLTVVTTAMEGFGIAVNPALYAALQTSQGLCAGVAAACQPSIRRADYASLVTLDGAIKDAAGLLQNTGDNTPLTLVRRVDSSGTQAASNIFFANNVCGAFGYKGALTLLGAGDSNAGVFDILEKSATGDVKAALTGTTTNGYALGVMSLENVPTAILSDFKFVKIDGVSPNFSAAGVADPKVRNAMASGNYQFQVEMTAMYRTTATAQQQALAKAVVNGLKDSTKHDLPGIAYLDGTTYSVGGQASRVSRLGNNCGPLVN
;
A
#
# COMPACT_ATOMS: atom_id res chain seq x y z
N MET A 1 13.06 -34.47 51.11
CA MET A 1 12.37 -34.08 49.86
C MET A 1 13.23 -33.08 49.09
N LYS A 2 14.02 -33.57 48.14
CA LYS A 2 14.08 -33.16 46.71
C LYS A 2 14.30 -31.65 46.43
N PHE A 3 15.57 -31.25 46.42
CA PHE A 3 16.10 -30.16 45.60
C PHE A 3 16.67 -30.75 44.30
N LYS A 4 16.02 -30.55 43.14
CA LYS A 4 16.60 -30.67 41.79
C LYS A 4 15.73 -29.87 40.79
N LEU A 5 16.38 -29.23 39.81
CA LEU A 5 15.84 -28.51 38.62
C LEU A 5 15.72 -26.98 38.70
N ILE A 6 16.85 -26.28 38.88
CA ILE A 6 17.05 -24.94 38.31
C ILE A 6 18.47 -24.90 37.72
N ALA A 7 18.66 -25.46 36.53
CA ALA A 7 19.93 -25.36 35.78
C ALA A 7 19.80 -25.52 34.26
N ALA A 8 18.58 -25.67 33.71
CA ALA A 8 18.40 -25.96 32.27
C ALA A 8 17.80 -24.79 31.46
N ALA A 9 17.50 -23.63 32.06
CA ALA A 9 16.88 -22.49 31.37
C ALA A 9 17.87 -21.42 30.89
N CYS A 10 19.10 -21.34 31.43
CA CYS A 10 20.09 -20.34 30.99
C CYS A 10 20.96 -20.78 29.81
N ALA A 11 21.00 -22.07 29.46
CA ALA A 11 21.79 -22.53 28.30
C ALA A 11 21.07 -22.34 26.95
N ALA A 12 19.74 -22.17 26.95
CA ALA A 12 18.94 -22.00 25.73
C ALA A 12 18.77 -20.53 25.30
N LEU A 13 19.14 -19.56 26.14
CA LEU A 13 19.09 -18.13 25.82
C LEU A 13 20.43 -17.58 25.29
N CYS A 14 21.52 -18.33 25.40
CA CYS A 14 22.82 -17.97 24.82
C CYS A 14 23.05 -18.58 23.42
N SER A 15 22.16 -19.44 22.92
CA SER A 15 22.27 -20.04 21.58
C SER A 15 21.43 -19.34 20.50
N VAL A 16 20.49 -18.48 20.88
CA VAL A 16 19.60 -17.76 19.94
C VAL A 16 20.27 -16.57 19.23
N THR A 17 21.48 -16.18 19.65
CA THR A 17 22.29 -15.16 18.96
C THR A 17 23.26 -15.76 17.93
N ALA A 18 23.44 -17.09 17.91
CA ALA A 18 24.47 -17.72 17.09
C ALA A 18 24.04 -17.93 15.62
N ILE A 19 22.75 -18.10 15.32
CA ILE A 19 22.30 -18.40 13.95
C ILE A 19 22.24 -17.14 13.09
N ALA A 20 21.77 -16.01 13.64
CA ALA A 20 21.84 -14.70 12.98
C ALA A 20 23.28 -14.26 12.68
N ALA A 21 24.26 -14.67 13.50
CA ALA A 21 25.69 -14.43 13.27
C ALA A 21 26.28 -15.33 12.15
N SER A 22 25.55 -16.35 11.69
CA SER A 22 26.02 -17.29 10.66
C SER A 22 25.55 -16.96 9.23
N LEU A 23 24.52 -16.11 9.08
CA LEU A 23 23.97 -15.72 7.79
C LEU A 23 24.67 -14.46 7.28
N ASN A 24 25.44 -14.61 6.20
CA ASN A 24 26.17 -13.50 5.58
C ASN A 24 25.82 -13.41 4.09
N PRO A 25 24.99 -12.43 3.68
CA PRO A 25 24.59 -12.27 2.28
C PRO A 25 25.77 -11.92 1.35
N VAL A 26 26.94 -11.56 1.89
CA VAL A 26 28.17 -11.30 1.11
C VAL A 26 28.80 -12.60 0.63
N THR A 27 28.83 -13.63 1.48
CA THR A 27 29.59 -14.87 1.24
C THR A 27 28.70 -16.10 1.02
N GLN A 28 27.41 -16.02 1.33
CA GLN A 28 26.47 -17.13 1.20
C GLN A 28 25.37 -16.80 0.20
N ALA A 29 25.45 -17.40 -0.98
CA ALA A 29 24.43 -17.25 -2.00
C ALA A 29 23.07 -17.81 -1.52
N PRO A 30 21.95 -17.16 -1.91
CA PRO A 30 20.63 -17.73 -1.72
C PRO A 30 20.49 -19.02 -2.53
N GLU A 31 19.82 -20.00 -1.94
CA GLU A 31 19.41 -21.25 -2.61
C GLU A 31 18.05 -21.10 -3.27
N VAL A 32 17.27 -20.11 -2.82
CA VAL A 32 15.93 -19.79 -3.31
C VAL A 32 15.80 -18.28 -3.33
N THR A 33 15.31 -17.73 -4.43
CA THR A 33 14.94 -16.33 -4.56
C THR A 33 13.45 -16.22 -4.82
N PHE A 34 12.81 -15.20 -4.25
CA PHE A 34 11.41 -14.91 -4.48
C PHE A 34 11.20 -13.41 -4.63
N TYR A 35 10.63 -13.00 -5.76
CA TYR A 35 10.48 -11.60 -6.12
C TYR A 35 9.01 -11.19 -6.12
N ILE A 36 8.70 -10.17 -5.34
CA ILE A 36 7.38 -9.57 -5.23
C ILE A 36 7.45 -8.16 -5.82
N ALA A 37 6.49 -7.77 -6.63
CA ALA A 37 6.38 -6.41 -7.16
C ALA A 37 4.98 -5.83 -6.98
N GLY A 38 4.87 -4.49 -6.97
CA GLY A 38 3.58 -3.81 -7.16
C GLY A 38 3.23 -2.79 -6.10
N ALA A 39 2.00 -2.89 -5.60
CA ALA A 39 1.33 -1.99 -4.67
C ALA A 39 2.18 -1.53 -3.48
N SER A 40 2.63 -0.26 -3.46
CA SER A 40 3.34 0.33 -2.32
C SER A 40 2.46 0.57 -1.10
N ALA A 41 1.14 0.54 -1.27
CA ALA A 41 0.16 0.75 -0.24
C ALA A 41 0.02 -0.47 0.70
N GLN A 42 0.62 -1.60 0.32
CA GLN A 42 0.66 -2.83 1.11
C GLN A 42 2.00 -3.06 1.80
N GLU A 43 2.90 -2.07 1.80
CA GLU A 43 4.28 -2.26 2.22
C GLU A 43 4.39 -2.84 3.63
N LYS A 44 3.64 -2.27 4.60
CA LYS A 44 3.71 -2.74 5.99
C LYS A 44 3.13 -4.14 6.10
N ALA A 45 2.10 -4.46 5.33
CA ALA A 45 1.50 -5.79 5.30
C ALA A 45 2.49 -6.84 4.77
N VAL A 46 3.11 -6.55 3.63
CA VAL A 46 4.11 -7.40 3.00
C VAL A 46 5.29 -7.62 3.92
N GLN A 47 5.78 -6.58 4.59
CA GLN A 47 6.90 -6.70 5.52
C GLN A 47 6.61 -7.71 6.63
N VAL A 48 5.41 -7.69 7.23
CA VAL A 48 5.07 -8.62 8.31
C VAL A 48 4.86 -10.03 7.76
N VAL A 49 4.15 -10.17 6.63
CA VAL A 49 3.88 -11.48 6.00
C VAL A 49 5.15 -12.17 5.50
N VAL A 50 6.08 -11.42 4.92
CA VAL A 50 7.34 -11.99 4.40
C VAL A 50 8.20 -12.55 5.53
N LEU A 51 8.18 -11.94 6.72
CA LEU A 51 8.89 -12.47 7.87
C LEU A 51 8.37 -13.86 8.30
N ASP A 52 7.09 -14.17 8.04
CA ASP A 52 6.51 -15.48 8.30
C ASP A 52 6.96 -16.57 7.33
N LEU A 53 7.70 -16.24 6.26
CA LEU A 53 8.28 -17.24 5.36
C LEU A 53 9.54 -17.91 5.95
N PHE A 54 10.14 -17.28 6.97
CA PHE A 54 11.38 -17.71 7.59
C PHE A 54 11.12 -18.57 8.84
N GLN A 55 12.05 -19.47 9.19
CA GLN A 55 11.92 -20.32 10.38
C GLN A 55 11.92 -19.51 11.67
N THR A 56 12.82 -18.53 11.74
CA THR A 56 12.99 -17.66 12.91
C THR A 56 12.90 -16.20 12.45
N PRO A 57 11.75 -15.53 12.63
CA PRO A 57 11.57 -14.15 12.17
C PRO A 57 12.62 -13.15 12.72
N GLY A 58 13.16 -13.41 13.92
CA GLY A 58 14.20 -12.59 14.55
C GLY A 58 15.61 -12.77 13.97
N GLU A 59 15.83 -13.73 13.08
CA GLU A 59 17.14 -14.05 12.48
C GLU A 59 17.20 -13.68 10.99
N VAL A 60 16.26 -12.84 10.53
CA VAL A 60 16.16 -12.39 9.15
C VAL A 60 17.04 -11.16 8.94
N VAL A 61 17.99 -11.29 8.02
CA VAL A 61 18.85 -10.18 7.59
C VAL A 61 18.04 -9.26 6.68
N LYS A 62 17.92 -7.99 7.05
CA LYS A 62 17.28 -6.95 6.24
C LYS A 62 18.27 -6.44 5.20
N ILE A 63 17.81 -6.43 3.95
CA ILE A 63 18.55 -5.95 2.80
C ILE A 63 17.93 -4.65 2.34
N SER A 64 18.69 -3.57 2.40
CA SER A 64 18.36 -2.31 1.75
C SER A 64 19.15 -2.16 0.46
N GLN A 65 18.61 -1.36 -0.44
CA GLN A 65 19.33 -0.93 -1.64
C GLN A 65 20.19 0.29 -1.31
N ALA A 66 21.37 0.41 -1.93
CA ALA A 66 22.12 1.67 -1.89
C ALA A 66 21.27 2.83 -2.46
N ALA A 67 21.46 4.04 -1.94
CA ALA A 67 20.55 5.20 -2.00
C ALA A 67 19.68 5.36 -3.27
N GLY A 68 18.39 5.69 -3.05
CA GLY A 68 17.48 6.25 -4.07
C GLY A 68 16.41 5.30 -4.63
N GLN A 69 16.47 4.01 -4.32
CA GLN A 69 15.53 3.01 -4.84
C GLN A 69 14.66 2.40 -3.73
N LYS A 70 13.44 1.97 -4.10
CA LYS A 70 12.36 1.62 -3.15
C LYS A 70 12.22 0.11 -2.89
N THR A 71 13.24 -0.68 -3.21
CA THR A 71 13.23 -2.13 -2.99
C THR A 71 13.62 -2.48 -1.56
N GLN A 72 12.93 -3.44 -0.97
CA GLN A 72 13.28 -4.05 0.33
C GLN A 72 13.60 -5.52 0.13
N GLY A 73 14.53 -6.06 0.92
CA GLY A 73 14.82 -7.48 0.90
C GLY A 73 14.97 -8.09 2.28
N TRP A 74 14.77 -9.41 2.33
CA TRP A 74 14.85 -10.23 3.53
C TRP A 74 15.60 -11.51 3.18
N TYR A 75 16.60 -11.85 3.99
CA TYR A 75 17.44 -13.02 3.78
C TYR A 75 17.53 -13.87 5.04
N GLY A 76 17.30 -15.17 4.92
CA GLY A 76 17.33 -16.09 6.05
C GLY A 76 16.96 -17.52 5.69
N MET A 77 16.85 -18.38 6.70
CA MET A 77 16.42 -19.77 6.50
C MET A 77 14.89 -19.86 6.35
N SER A 78 14.43 -20.42 5.25
CA SER A 78 13.01 -20.65 4.96
C SER A 78 12.39 -21.77 5.80
N LYS A 79 11.09 -21.68 6.04
CA LYS A 79 10.31 -22.81 6.56
C LYS A 79 10.41 -24.01 5.60
N PRO A 80 10.76 -25.23 6.07
CA PRO A 80 10.99 -26.39 5.20
C PRO A 80 9.83 -26.72 4.26
N ALA A 81 8.59 -26.51 4.72
CA ALA A 81 7.38 -26.74 3.93
C ALA A 81 7.28 -25.86 2.66
N LEU A 82 7.98 -24.72 2.62
CA LEU A 82 7.97 -23.79 1.49
C LEU A 82 9.01 -24.15 0.42
N THR A 83 9.97 -25.02 0.75
CA THR A 83 11.19 -25.24 -0.05
C THR A 83 11.51 -26.70 -0.33
N GLY A 84 10.50 -27.57 -0.26
CA GLY A 84 10.61 -28.99 -0.62
C GLY A 84 11.00 -29.90 0.54
N GLY A 85 10.64 -29.55 1.77
CA GLY A 85 10.82 -30.40 2.96
C GLY A 85 12.10 -30.16 3.75
N ALA A 86 12.99 -29.29 3.28
CA ALA A 86 14.20 -28.86 3.99
C ALA A 86 14.32 -27.34 4.00
N ALA A 87 14.81 -26.77 5.09
CA ALA A 87 15.09 -25.34 5.18
C ALA A 87 16.19 -24.94 4.20
N LYS A 88 15.98 -23.87 3.46
CA LYS A 88 16.94 -23.31 2.49
C LYS A 88 17.21 -21.84 2.76
N ARG A 89 18.38 -21.34 2.36
CA ARG A 89 18.72 -19.92 2.33
C ARG A 89 17.81 -19.22 1.32
N LEU A 90 16.76 -18.58 1.83
CA LEU A 90 15.77 -17.85 1.06
C LEU A 90 16.12 -16.37 1.05
N PHE A 91 16.05 -15.79 -0.15
CA PHE A 91 16.04 -14.36 -0.35
C PHE A 91 14.69 -13.94 -0.90
N VAL A 92 14.03 -13.00 -0.24
CA VAL A 92 12.81 -12.36 -0.72
C VAL A 92 13.12 -10.91 -1.03
N ALA A 93 12.81 -10.44 -2.24
CA ALA A 93 12.87 -9.02 -2.56
C ALA A 93 11.48 -8.50 -2.93
N TYR A 94 11.17 -7.29 -2.47
CA TYR A 94 9.91 -6.61 -2.73
C TYR A 94 10.18 -5.24 -3.34
N ASN A 95 9.69 -5.06 -4.57
CA ASN A 95 9.84 -3.86 -5.37
C ASN A 95 8.52 -3.09 -5.50
N LYS A 96 8.47 -1.89 -4.93
CA LYS A 96 7.29 -1.02 -4.91
C LYS A 96 7.46 0.27 -5.72
N THR A 97 8.50 0.37 -6.55
CA THR A 97 8.90 1.63 -7.20
C THR A 97 7.88 2.16 -8.18
N ASN A 98 7.28 1.27 -8.99
CA ASN A 98 6.41 1.65 -10.10
C ASN A 98 4.92 1.36 -9.85
N GLY A 99 4.56 0.89 -8.66
CA GLY A 99 3.16 0.64 -8.27
C GLY A 99 2.55 -0.63 -8.86
N SER A 100 1.25 -0.82 -8.58
CA SER A 100 0.49 -2.04 -8.88
C SER A 100 0.57 -2.48 -10.34
N ASN A 101 0.37 -1.56 -11.29
CA ASN A 101 0.29 -1.92 -12.71
C ASN A 101 1.64 -2.44 -13.22
N ALA A 102 2.74 -1.88 -12.72
CA ALA A 102 4.07 -2.39 -13.07
C ALA A 102 4.32 -3.79 -12.49
N GLY A 103 3.85 -4.07 -11.27
CA GLY A 103 3.90 -5.42 -10.71
C GLY A 103 3.07 -6.40 -11.54
N VAL A 104 1.84 -6.02 -11.89
CA VAL A 104 0.95 -6.82 -12.73
C VAL A 104 1.56 -7.08 -14.11
N ALA A 105 2.14 -6.07 -14.75
CA ALA A 105 2.83 -6.20 -16.02
C ALA A 105 3.99 -7.22 -15.94
N GLN A 106 4.82 -7.15 -14.89
CA GLN A 106 5.94 -8.10 -14.69
C GLN A 106 5.53 -9.57 -14.54
N VAL A 107 4.29 -9.85 -14.10
CA VAL A 107 3.79 -11.24 -14.02
C VAL A 107 2.98 -11.66 -15.23
N LEU A 108 2.42 -10.71 -16.00
CA LEU A 108 1.64 -10.96 -17.21
C LEU A 108 2.52 -11.20 -18.43
N SER A 109 3.56 -10.39 -18.62
CA SER A 109 4.43 -10.52 -19.76
C SER A 109 5.60 -11.44 -19.41
N ASP A 110 5.80 -12.50 -20.20
CA ASP A 110 7.13 -13.12 -20.35
C ASP A 110 8.14 -12.14 -21.05
N ALA A 111 7.72 -10.88 -21.28
CA ALA A 111 8.43 -9.85 -22.04
C ALA A 111 9.17 -8.87 -21.13
N LYS A 112 10.49 -8.90 -21.27
CA LYS A 112 11.52 -8.40 -20.34
C LYS A 112 11.80 -6.90 -20.33
N ALA A 113 10.96 -6.07 -20.97
CA ALA A 113 11.42 -4.74 -21.41
C ALA A 113 10.71 -3.53 -20.76
N GLU A 114 9.45 -3.62 -20.35
CA GLU A 114 8.63 -2.41 -20.15
C GLU A 114 8.27 -2.11 -18.68
N ALA A 115 8.52 -3.03 -17.72
CA ALA A 115 8.07 -2.85 -16.34
C ALA A 115 9.01 -3.36 -15.25
N GLU A 116 10.12 -4.03 -15.61
CA GLU A 116 11.06 -4.56 -14.62
C GLU A 116 11.79 -3.40 -13.92
N ALA A 117 11.90 -3.45 -12.59
CA ALA A 117 12.77 -2.53 -11.86
C ALA A 117 13.92 -3.27 -11.22
N ASN A 118 15.03 -2.56 -11.04
CA ASN A 118 16.26 -3.11 -10.49
C ASN A 118 16.02 -3.64 -9.08
N ILE A 119 16.21 -4.95 -8.89
CA ILE A 119 16.18 -5.57 -7.58
C ILE A 119 17.57 -5.49 -6.93
N VAL A 120 17.67 -5.75 -5.63
CA VAL A 120 18.95 -5.89 -4.93
C VAL A 120 19.60 -7.25 -5.23
N THR A 121 20.91 -7.29 -5.50
CA THR A 121 21.68 -8.54 -5.63
C THR A 121 22.44 -8.84 -4.34
N LEU A 122 22.35 -10.07 -3.84
CA LEU A 122 23.22 -10.53 -2.75
C LEU A 122 24.62 -10.89 -3.26
N GLY A 123 25.65 -10.69 -2.44
CA GLY A 123 27.03 -11.07 -2.76
C GLY A 123 28.05 -9.98 -2.44
N ALA A 124 29.17 -9.95 -3.17
CA ALA A 124 30.29 -9.05 -2.91
C ALA A 124 29.95 -7.54 -2.94
N GLY A 125 28.84 -7.16 -3.59
CA GLY A 125 28.31 -5.79 -3.59
C GLY A 125 27.52 -5.41 -2.34
N CYS A 126 27.34 -6.32 -1.38
CA CYS A 126 26.70 -6.05 -0.11
C CYS A 126 27.69 -5.55 0.94
N THR A 127 27.29 -4.52 1.69
CA THR A 127 28.05 -3.95 2.81
C THR A 127 27.15 -3.85 4.02
N GLY A 128 27.64 -4.24 5.19
CA GLY A 128 26.82 -4.29 6.40
C GLY A 128 27.34 -5.30 7.41
N SER A 129 26.58 -5.48 8.48
CA SER A 129 26.89 -6.44 9.53
C SER A 129 25.63 -6.82 10.30
N GLY A 130 25.63 -8.02 10.91
CA GLY A 130 24.51 -8.50 11.70
C GLY A 130 23.24 -8.66 10.86
N LEU A 131 22.17 -7.98 11.25
CA LEU A 131 20.84 -8.09 10.63
C LEU A 131 20.53 -6.98 9.60
N ALA A 132 21.54 -6.21 9.16
CA ALA A 132 21.34 -5.12 8.21
C ALA A 132 22.48 -5.00 7.20
N TYR A 133 22.14 -5.11 5.92
CA TYR A 133 23.07 -4.92 4.80
C TYR A 133 22.46 -3.99 3.76
N ALA A 134 23.32 -3.17 3.16
CA ALA A 134 23.03 -2.41 1.96
C ALA A 134 23.72 -3.10 0.76
N CYS A 135 22.95 -3.45 -0.26
CA CYS A 135 23.46 -4.17 -1.43
C CYS A 135 23.31 -3.36 -2.71
N THR A 136 24.19 -3.63 -3.68
CA THR A 136 24.11 -3.09 -5.03
C THR A 136 22.87 -3.59 -5.77
N VAL A 137 22.43 -2.81 -6.75
CA VAL A 137 21.30 -3.15 -7.61
C VAL A 137 21.73 -4.12 -8.70
N ALA A 138 20.87 -5.09 -9.00
CA ALA A 138 20.95 -6.02 -10.11
C ALA A 138 20.43 -5.37 -11.39
N ALA A 139 20.57 -6.12 -12.49
CA ALA A 139 19.74 -5.92 -13.67
C ALA A 139 18.24 -6.07 -13.31
N PRO A 140 17.35 -5.51 -14.14
CA PRO A 140 15.92 -5.75 -14.00
C PRO A 140 15.61 -7.26 -13.94
N THR A 141 14.62 -7.64 -13.13
CA THR A 141 14.25 -9.04 -12.92
C THR A 141 12.73 -9.15 -12.81
N GLU A 142 12.17 -10.15 -13.48
CA GLU A 142 10.74 -10.46 -13.43
C GLU A 142 10.31 -10.85 -12.01
N ALA A 143 9.12 -10.37 -11.62
CA ALA A 143 8.50 -10.77 -10.38
C ALA A 143 7.97 -12.21 -10.48
N ASP A 144 8.05 -12.94 -9.36
CA ASP A 144 7.34 -14.22 -9.17
C ASP A 144 5.89 -13.99 -8.75
N MET A 145 5.62 -12.84 -8.14
CA MET A 145 4.32 -12.45 -7.60
C MET A 145 4.10 -10.94 -7.74
N ALA A 146 2.87 -10.56 -8.03
CA ALA A 146 2.42 -9.17 -8.05
C ALA A 146 1.39 -8.89 -6.95
N LEU A 147 1.42 -7.66 -6.44
CA LEU A 147 0.41 -7.11 -5.53
C LEU A 147 -0.22 -5.88 -6.15
N SER A 148 -1.54 -5.74 -6.01
CA SER A 148 -2.29 -4.63 -6.55
C SER A 148 -3.37 -4.15 -5.59
N ASP A 149 -3.47 -2.84 -5.42
CA ASP A 149 -4.54 -2.17 -4.65
C ASP A 149 -5.94 -2.39 -5.25
N VAL A 150 -6.01 -2.72 -6.55
CA VAL A 150 -7.26 -2.96 -7.31
C VAL A 150 -7.15 -4.23 -8.15
N TYR A 151 -8.23 -4.70 -8.80
CA TYR A 151 -8.11 -5.80 -9.76
C TYR A 151 -7.30 -5.37 -11.00
N PRO A 152 -6.60 -6.29 -11.70
CA PRO A 152 -5.86 -5.97 -12.92
C PRO A 152 -6.68 -5.20 -13.95
N GLY A 153 -7.92 -5.65 -14.17
CA GLY A 153 -8.84 -5.04 -15.14
C GLY A 153 -9.33 -3.64 -14.75
N GLU A 154 -9.01 -3.20 -13.54
CA GLU A 154 -9.40 -1.89 -12.98
C GLU A 154 -8.23 -0.89 -12.97
N ALA A 155 -7.08 -1.28 -13.52
CA ALA A 155 -5.98 -0.37 -13.79
C ALA A 155 -6.38 0.73 -14.78
N VAL A 156 -5.68 1.87 -14.73
CA VAL A 156 -5.89 2.99 -15.66
C VAL A 156 -5.80 2.49 -17.11
N ILE A 157 -6.79 2.86 -17.92
CA ILE A 157 -6.88 2.48 -19.34
C ILE A 157 -5.61 2.91 -20.08
N GLY A 158 -4.96 1.96 -20.76
CA GLY A 158 -3.75 2.21 -21.55
C GLY A 158 -2.42 2.08 -20.81
N VAL A 159 -2.44 1.84 -19.48
CA VAL A 159 -1.21 1.57 -18.70
C VAL A 159 -0.80 0.09 -18.72
N LEU A 160 -1.77 -0.80 -18.95
CA LEU A 160 -1.53 -2.21 -19.29
C LEU A 160 -1.82 -2.39 -20.80
N PRO A 161 -1.26 -3.41 -21.46
CA PRO A 161 -1.44 -3.66 -22.89
C PRO A 161 -2.91 -3.48 -23.29
N THR A 162 -3.16 -2.67 -24.32
CA THR A 162 -4.50 -2.14 -24.60
C THR A 162 -5.53 -3.24 -24.84
N GLY A 163 -6.60 -3.23 -24.07
CA GLY A 163 -7.78 -4.06 -24.29
C GLY A 163 -8.83 -3.90 -23.19
N PRO A 164 -9.98 -3.27 -23.46
CA PRO A 164 -11.10 -3.30 -22.54
C PRO A 164 -11.61 -4.74 -22.36
N GLY A 165 -11.45 -5.32 -21.16
CA GLY A 165 -11.94 -6.67 -20.81
C GLY A 165 -11.03 -7.84 -21.17
N ASN A 166 -9.84 -7.60 -21.73
CA ASN A 166 -8.92 -8.65 -22.19
C ASN A 166 -7.47 -8.41 -21.70
N ILE A 167 -7.26 -8.07 -20.42
CA ILE A 167 -6.02 -8.56 -19.81
C ILE A 167 -6.21 -10.07 -19.81
N GLU A 168 -5.42 -10.80 -20.59
CA GLU A 168 -5.41 -12.25 -20.54
C GLU A 168 -4.78 -12.69 -19.20
N ILE A 169 -5.54 -12.50 -18.12
CA ILE A 169 -5.22 -13.00 -16.78
C ILE A 169 -5.41 -14.52 -16.70
N SER A 170 -5.73 -15.19 -17.83
CA SER A 170 -5.82 -16.65 -17.94
C SER A 170 -4.51 -17.33 -17.49
N GLY A 171 -3.37 -16.67 -17.71
CA GLY A 171 -2.04 -17.07 -17.24
C GLY A 171 -1.76 -16.77 -15.77
N LEU A 172 -2.65 -16.11 -15.05
CA LEU A 172 -2.48 -15.71 -13.66
C LEU A 172 -3.46 -16.42 -12.74
N THR A 173 -2.96 -16.83 -11.57
CA THR A 173 -3.83 -17.02 -10.41
C THR A 173 -4.01 -15.67 -9.74
N VAL A 174 -5.24 -15.13 -9.74
CA VAL A 174 -5.59 -13.87 -9.07
C VAL A 174 -6.38 -14.20 -7.81
N VAL A 175 -5.97 -13.65 -6.66
CA VAL A 175 -6.60 -13.89 -5.36
C VAL A 175 -6.86 -12.59 -4.64
N THR A 176 -8.10 -12.39 -4.21
CA THR A 176 -8.46 -11.31 -3.27
C THR A 176 -7.84 -11.56 -1.91
N THR A 177 -7.16 -10.56 -1.36
CA THR A 177 -6.47 -10.68 -0.07
C THR A 177 -7.28 -10.05 1.06
N ALA A 178 -7.55 -8.75 0.99
CA ALA A 178 -8.29 -8.01 2.01
C ALA A 178 -8.88 -6.72 1.43
N MET A 179 -9.71 -6.03 2.22
CA MET A 179 -10.10 -4.65 1.96
C MET A 179 -8.98 -3.70 2.40
N GLU A 180 -8.62 -2.76 1.54
CA GLU A 180 -7.75 -1.64 1.87
C GLU A 180 -8.49 -0.32 1.79
N GLY A 181 -8.25 0.52 2.79
CA GLY A 181 -8.85 1.84 2.88
C GLY A 181 -7.92 2.92 2.36
N PHE A 182 -8.53 3.94 1.78
CA PHE A 182 -7.83 5.11 1.29
C PHE A 182 -8.48 6.37 1.85
N GLY A 183 -7.71 7.44 1.97
CA GLY A 183 -8.20 8.73 2.46
C GLY A 183 -7.64 9.90 1.70
N ILE A 184 -8.37 11.01 1.74
CA ILE A 184 -7.83 12.31 1.32
C ILE A 184 -6.99 12.82 2.49
N ALA A 185 -5.68 12.83 2.28
CA ALA A 185 -4.72 13.41 3.19
C ALA A 185 -4.41 14.85 2.77
N VAL A 186 -4.31 15.74 3.75
CA VAL A 186 -4.00 17.15 3.57
C VAL A 186 -2.80 17.55 4.42
N ASN A 187 -2.06 18.57 3.98
CA ASN A 187 -1.04 19.18 4.81
C ASN A 187 -1.67 19.95 6.00
N PRO A 188 -0.89 20.28 7.05
CA PRO A 188 -1.41 20.98 8.24
C PRO A 188 -2.10 22.31 7.92
N ALA A 189 -1.58 23.06 6.94
CA ALA A 189 -2.11 24.37 6.56
C ALA A 189 -3.52 24.26 5.96
N LEU A 190 -3.72 23.34 4.99
CA LEU A 190 -5.03 23.10 4.40
C LEU A 190 -6.02 22.52 5.40
N TYR A 191 -5.55 21.67 6.32
CA TYR A 191 -6.41 21.15 7.39
C TYR A 191 -6.99 22.28 8.25
N ALA A 192 -6.15 23.22 8.70
CA ALA A 192 -6.58 24.37 9.49
C ALA A 192 -7.50 25.33 8.71
N ALA A 193 -7.22 25.53 7.41
CA ALA A 193 -8.06 26.32 6.53
C ALA A 193 -9.47 25.69 6.37
N LEU A 194 -9.54 24.37 6.17
CA LEU A 194 -10.80 23.63 6.12
C LEU A 194 -11.57 23.68 7.44
N GLN A 195 -10.88 23.63 8.58
CA GLN A 195 -11.53 23.81 9.89
C GLN A 195 -12.19 25.19 9.99
N THR A 196 -11.46 26.22 9.56
CA THR A 196 -11.95 27.60 9.58
C THR A 196 -13.13 27.78 8.64
N SER A 197 -13.05 27.31 7.40
CA SER A 197 -14.14 27.44 6.41
C SER A 197 -15.41 26.69 6.83
N GLN A 198 -15.27 25.62 7.61
CA GLN A 198 -16.39 24.81 8.09
C GLN A 198 -16.88 25.20 9.50
N GLY A 199 -16.32 26.26 10.10
CA GLY A 199 -16.71 26.72 11.44
C GLY A 199 -16.40 25.72 12.55
N LEU A 200 -15.37 24.89 12.38
CA LEU A 200 -14.95 23.86 13.32
C LEU A 200 -13.90 24.39 14.30
N CYS A 201 -13.78 23.72 15.45
CA CYS A 201 -12.68 23.96 16.38
C CYS A 201 -11.32 23.64 15.74
N ALA A 202 -10.27 24.29 16.21
CA ALA A 202 -8.90 23.94 15.85
C ALA A 202 -8.44 22.65 16.55
N GLY A 203 -7.62 21.85 15.89
CA GLY A 203 -6.99 20.65 16.48
C GLY A 203 -7.43 19.32 15.86
N VAL A 204 -7.02 18.21 16.48
CA VAL A 204 -7.18 16.86 15.90
C VAL A 204 -8.30 16.02 16.54
N ALA A 205 -9.15 16.62 17.37
CA ALA A 205 -10.29 15.90 17.94
C ALA A 205 -11.34 15.57 16.87
N ALA A 206 -12.13 14.50 17.08
CA ALA A 206 -13.15 14.04 16.13
C ALA A 206 -14.14 15.15 15.71
N ALA A 207 -14.55 15.99 16.66
CA ALA A 207 -15.44 17.13 16.43
C ALA A 207 -14.78 18.25 15.62
N CYS A 208 -13.44 18.35 15.66
CA CYS A 208 -12.67 19.35 14.92
C CYS A 208 -12.27 18.86 13.53
N GLN A 209 -12.42 17.58 13.21
CA GLN A 209 -11.96 17.06 11.92
C GLN A 209 -12.84 17.57 10.77
N PRO A 210 -12.27 18.28 9.78
CA PRO A 210 -13.00 18.80 8.64
C PRO A 210 -13.38 17.70 7.66
N SER A 211 -14.32 18.00 6.77
CA SER A 211 -14.80 17.11 5.72
C SER A 211 -14.60 17.70 4.33
N ILE A 212 -14.23 16.87 3.37
CA ILE A 212 -14.35 17.19 1.94
C ILE A 212 -15.48 16.33 1.38
N ARG A 213 -16.37 16.93 0.57
CA ARG A 213 -17.40 16.13 -0.11
C ARG A 213 -16.75 15.32 -1.21
N ARG A 214 -17.21 14.09 -1.44
CA ARG A 214 -16.74 13.27 -2.57
C ARG A 214 -16.89 14.02 -3.89
N ALA A 215 -17.98 14.74 -4.06
CA ALA A 215 -18.23 15.56 -5.26
C ALA A 215 -17.23 16.71 -5.43
N ASP A 216 -16.80 17.35 -4.33
CA ASP A 216 -15.82 18.45 -4.40
C ASP A 216 -14.44 17.93 -4.80
N TYR A 217 -14.01 16.81 -4.20
CA TYR A 217 -12.75 16.18 -4.60
C TYR A 217 -12.80 15.67 -6.04
N ALA A 218 -13.89 15.03 -6.45
CA ALA A 218 -14.10 14.63 -7.85
C ALA A 218 -14.03 15.83 -8.81
N SER A 219 -14.67 16.94 -8.45
CA SER A 219 -14.60 18.18 -9.21
C SER A 219 -13.18 18.77 -9.26
N LEU A 220 -12.38 18.62 -8.21
CA LEU A 220 -11.02 19.13 -8.16
C LEU A 220 -10.08 18.34 -9.07
N VAL A 221 -10.24 17.01 -9.16
CA VAL A 221 -9.26 16.12 -9.83
C VAL A 221 -9.63 15.79 -11.29
N THR A 222 -10.68 16.39 -11.82
CA THR A 222 -11.19 16.12 -13.18
C THR A 222 -11.13 17.36 -14.07
N LEU A 223 -10.93 17.15 -15.37
CA LEU A 223 -10.73 18.23 -16.35
C LEU A 223 -11.93 19.17 -16.41
N ASP A 224 -13.15 18.61 -16.43
CA ASP A 224 -14.39 19.37 -16.56
C ASP A 224 -14.99 19.83 -15.22
N GLY A 225 -14.34 19.51 -14.09
CA GLY A 225 -14.84 19.89 -12.78
C GLY A 225 -14.72 21.40 -12.50
N ALA A 226 -15.65 21.94 -11.71
CA ALA A 226 -15.75 23.37 -11.40
C ALA A 226 -14.71 23.90 -10.38
N ILE A 227 -14.25 23.07 -9.45
CA ILE A 227 -13.21 23.45 -8.47
C ILE A 227 -11.83 23.35 -9.12
N LYS A 228 -11.08 24.46 -9.15
CA LYS A 228 -9.76 24.55 -9.79
C LYS A 228 -8.67 25.17 -8.93
N ASP A 229 -8.95 25.48 -7.68
CA ASP A 229 -8.04 26.18 -6.76
C ASP A 229 -8.48 26.01 -5.29
N ALA A 230 -7.71 26.63 -4.38
CA ALA A 230 -8.03 26.67 -2.96
C ALA A 230 -9.35 27.39 -2.65
N ALA A 231 -9.63 28.50 -3.33
CA ALA A 231 -10.84 29.29 -3.12
C ALA A 231 -12.11 28.47 -3.37
N GLY A 232 -12.15 27.71 -4.47
CA GLY A 232 -13.24 26.80 -4.80
C GLY A 232 -13.38 25.65 -3.80
N LEU A 233 -12.26 25.05 -3.38
CA LEU A 233 -12.28 23.94 -2.41
C LEU A 233 -12.75 24.39 -1.02
N LEU A 234 -12.31 25.57 -0.58
CA LEU A 234 -12.65 26.15 0.72
C LEU A 234 -13.97 26.92 0.72
N GLN A 235 -14.57 27.15 -0.45
CA GLN A 235 -15.72 28.03 -0.66
C GLN A 235 -15.46 29.45 -0.10
N ASN A 236 -14.23 29.93 -0.28
CA ASN A 236 -13.76 31.23 0.18
C ASN A 236 -13.09 31.98 -0.98
N THR A 237 -13.83 32.87 -1.63
CA THR A 237 -13.36 33.61 -2.83
C THR A 237 -12.18 34.54 -2.57
N GLY A 238 -11.80 34.79 -1.31
CA GLY A 238 -10.64 35.60 -0.94
C GLY A 238 -9.35 34.80 -0.75
N ASP A 239 -9.39 33.46 -0.80
CA ASP A 239 -8.21 32.64 -0.57
C ASP A 239 -7.40 32.46 -1.87
N ASN A 240 -6.28 33.17 -1.96
CA ASN A 240 -5.34 33.09 -3.08
C ASN A 240 -4.14 32.18 -2.78
N THR A 241 -4.23 31.33 -1.76
CA THR A 241 -3.15 30.42 -1.41
C THR A 241 -3.04 29.35 -2.50
N PRO A 242 -1.84 29.08 -3.04
CA PRO A 242 -1.66 28.01 -4.02
C PRO A 242 -2.09 26.66 -3.45
N LEU A 243 -2.73 25.84 -4.29
CA LEU A 243 -3.18 24.50 -3.96
C LEU A 243 -2.36 23.47 -4.76
N THR A 244 -1.70 22.54 -4.08
CA THR A 244 -1.01 21.43 -4.74
C THR A 244 -1.80 20.12 -4.60
N LEU A 245 -2.22 19.55 -5.74
CA LEU A 245 -2.67 18.16 -5.81
C LEU A 245 -1.46 17.23 -5.93
N VAL A 246 -1.14 16.52 -4.85
CA VAL A 246 -0.11 15.49 -4.84
C VAL A 246 -0.73 14.15 -5.20
N ARG A 247 -0.67 13.79 -6.47
CA ARG A 247 -1.23 12.54 -6.99
C ARG A 247 -0.14 11.48 -7.20
N ARG A 248 -0.57 10.23 -7.39
CA ARG A 248 0.34 9.16 -7.79
C ARG A 248 0.39 9.08 -9.31
N VAL A 249 1.50 8.55 -9.83
CA VAL A 249 1.64 8.21 -11.25
C VAL A 249 0.58 7.20 -11.71
N ASP A 250 0.29 7.15 -13.00
CA ASP A 250 -0.82 6.35 -13.55
C ASP A 250 -0.66 4.83 -13.38
N SER A 251 0.57 4.36 -13.15
CA SER A 251 0.86 2.95 -12.82
C SER A 251 0.53 2.55 -11.37
N SER A 252 0.09 3.49 -10.55
CA SER A 252 -0.24 3.27 -9.14
C SER A 252 -1.65 2.71 -8.94
N GLY A 253 -1.78 1.63 -8.18
CA GLY A 253 -3.09 1.13 -7.75
C GLY A 253 -3.83 2.12 -6.85
N THR A 254 -3.13 2.89 -6.03
CA THR A 254 -3.72 3.97 -5.21
C THR A 254 -4.35 5.04 -6.10
N GLN A 255 -3.72 5.33 -7.25
CA GLN A 255 -4.30 6.25 -8.23
C GLN A 255 -5.53 5.62 -8.89
N ALA A 256 -5.45 4.34 -9.28
CA ALA A 256 -6.59 3.60 -9.82
C ALA A 256 -7.78 3.57 -8.84
N ALA A 257 -7.54 3.25 -7.56
CA ALA A 257 -8.55 3.28 -6.51
C ALA A 257 -9.19 4.67 -6.34
N SER A 258 -8.38 5.73 -6.34
CA SER A 258 -8.87 7.12 -6.35
C SER A 258 -9.74 7.41 -7.58
N ASN A 259 -9.32 6.95 -8.75
CA ASN A 259 -10.03 7.20 -10.00
C ASN A 259 -11.37 6.45 -10.07
N ILE A 260 -11.41 5.20 -9.60
CA ILE A 260 -12.64 4.40 -9.44
C ILE A 260 -13.60 5.14 -8.50
N PHE A 261 -13.10 5.54 -7.32
CA PHE A 261 -13.96 6.12 -6.29
C PHE A 261 -14.46 7.53 -6.64
N PHE A 262 -13.60 8.44 -7.11
CA PHE A 262 -13.98 9.84 -7.32
C PHE A 262 -14.42 10.14 -8.75
N ALA A 263 -13.82 9.51 -9.76
CA ALA A 263 -14.05 9.84 -11.16
C ALA A 263 -14.88 8.80 -11.91
N ASN A 264 -15.28 7.70 -11.24
CA ASN A 264 -15.92 6.55 -11.88
C ASN A 264 -15.10 6.06 -13.10
N ASN A 265 -13.79 6.29 -13.08
CA ASN A 265 -12.90 5.93 -14.18
C ASN A 265 -12.76 4.41 -14.23
N VAL A 266 -12.53 3.86 -15.41
CA VAL A 266 -12.67 2.42 -15.71
C VAL A 266 -14.13 1.96 -15.56
N CYS A 267 -14.74 2.05 -14.39
CA CYS A 267 -16.12 1.64 -14.12
C CYS A 267 -17.17 2.24 -15.07
N GLY A 268 -17.08 3.54 -15.35
CA GLY A 268 -17.97 4.24 -16.29
C GLY A 268 -17.62 4.07 -17.77
N ALA A 269 -16.42 3.57 -18.08
CA ALA A 269 -16.00 3.30 -19.46
C ALA A 269 -16.60 1.99 -19.99
N PHE A 270 -16.93 1.05 -19.11
CA PHE A 270 -17.56 -0.22 -19.43
C PHE A 270 -19.05 -0.21 -19.06
N GLY A 271 -19.92 0.15 -19.99
CA GLY A 271 -21.37 -0.08 -19.90
C GLY A 271 -22.16 0.90 -19.01
N TYR A 272 -21.57 1.51 -17.98
CA TYR A 272 -22.30 2.37 -17.03
C TYR A 272 -22.33 3.86 -17.39
N LYS A 273 -21.51 4.31 -18.35
CA LYS A 273 -21.29 5.73 -18.72
C LYS A 273 -20.82 6.59 -17.53
N GLY A 274 -20.39 7.82 -17.78
CA GLY A 274 -20.05 8.78 -16.71
C GLY A 274 -18.64 8.65 -16.12
N ALA A 275 -17.70 8.02 -16.84
CA ALA A 275 -16.28 8.16 -16.50
C ALA A 275 -15.84 9.61 -16.73
N LEU A 276 -15.17 10.20 -15.74
CA LEU A 276 -14.63 11.55 -15.84
C LEU A 276 -13.16 11.52 -16.28
N THR A 277 -12.79 12.52 -17.08
CA THR A 277 -11.40 12.75 -17.51
C THR A 277 -10.61 13.32 -16.34
N LEU A 278 -9.48 12.69 -16.01
CA LEU A 278 -8.64 13.06 -14.88
C LEU A 278 -7.58 14.07 -15.30
N LEU A 279 -7.19 14.94 -14.37
CA LEU A 279 -6.08 15.88 -14.55
C LEU A 279 -4.73 15.19 -14.35
N GLY A 280 -3.79 15.32 -15.28
CA GLY A 280 -2.40 14.88 -15.14
C GLY A 280 -1.45 16.02 -14.75
N ALA A 281 -0.16 15.72 -14.55
CA ALA A 281 0.85 16.76 -14.24
C ALA A 281 0.88 17.91 -15.28
N GLY A 282 0.59 17.61 -16.55
CA GLY A 282 0.54 18.58 -17.64
C GLY A 282 -0.59 19.62 -17.53
N ASP A 283 -1.59 19.37 -16.68
CA ASP A 283 -2.72 20.29 -16.46
C ASP A 283 -2.47 21.27 -15.31
N SER A 284 -1.24 21.33 -14.78
CA SER A 284 -0.86 22.25 -13.71
C SER A 284 -1.00 23.72 -14.13
N ASN A 285 -1.49 24.55 -13.20
CA ASN A 285 -1.49 26.01 -13.29
C ASN A 285 -0.58 26.60 -12.21
N ALA A 286 0.66 26.91 -12.60
CA ALA A 286 1.72 27.33 -11.70
C ALA A 286 1.31 28.45 -10.73
N GLY A 287 1.44 28.19 -9.43
CA GLY A 287 1.15 29.17 -8.38
C GLY A 287 -0.34 29.36 -8.06
N VAL A 288 -1.23 28.59 -8.70
CA VAL A 288 -2.67 28.55 -8.41
C VAL A 288 -3.07 27.13 -8.04
N PHE A 289 -2.86 26.20 -8.97
CA PHE A 289 -3.19 24.79 -8.80
C PHE A 289 -2.12 23.90 -9.45
N ASP A 290 -1.20 23.42 -8.62
CA ASP A 290 -0.08 22.60 -9.05
C ASP A 290 -0.42 21.11 -8.94
N ILE A 291 -0.09 20.31 -9.96
CA ILE A 291 -0.29 18.86 -9.92
C ILE A 291 1.08 18.19 -9.86
N LEU A 292 1.37 17.58 -8.73
CA LEU A 292 2.63 16.90 -8.46
C LEU A 292 2.45 15.38 -8.48
N GLU A 293 3.04 14.72 -9.47
CA GLU A 293 3.03 13.26 -9.57
C GLU A 293 4.17 12.62 -8.77
N LYS A 294 3.81 11.58 -8.00
CA LYS A 294 4.73 10.83 -7.14
C LYS A 294 4.69 9.33 -7.43
N SER A 295 5.85 8.68 -7.37
CA SER A 295 5.97 7.25 -7.70
C SER A 295 5.61 6.32 -6.55
N ALA A 296 5.70 6.75 -5.27
CA ALA A 296 5.26 5.96 -4.11
C ALA A 296 4.44 6.76 -3.09
N THR A 297 3.67 6.04 -2.27
CA THR A 297 2.91 6.61 -1.13
C THR A 297 3.82 7.39 -0.17
N GLY A 298 5.06 6.91 0.04
CA GLY A 298 6.05 7.61 0.87
C GLY A 298 6.42 9.01 0.35
N ASP A 299 6.46 9.23 -0.96
CA ASP A 299 6.77 10.56 -1.51
C ASP A 299 5.56 11.49 -1.45
N VAL A 300 4.34 10.92 -1.57
CA VAL A 300 3.10 11.69 -1.34
C VAL A 300 3.08 12.17 0.12
N LYS A 301 3.31 11.26 1.07
CA LYS A 301 3.43 11.60 2.48
C LYS A 301 4.48 12.69 2.69
N ALA A 302 5.69 12.51 2.16
CA ALA A 302 6.76 13.50 2.28
C ALA A 302 6.35 14.89 1.73
N ALA A 303 5.62 14.93 0.62
CA ALA A 303 5.14 16.18 0.04
C ALA A 303 4.04 16.87 0.85
N LEU A 304 3.20 16.09 1.55
CA LEU A 304 2.16 16.60 2.45
C LEU A 304 2.68 17.00 3.84
N THR A 305 3.79 16.42 4.28
CA THR A 305 4.42 16.74 5.58
C THR A 305 5.54 17.76 5.50
N GLY A 306 6.20 17.85 4.35
CA GLY A 306 7.39 18.66 4.15
C GLY A 306 7.09 20.06 3.64
N THR A 307 8.17 20.81 3.38
CA THR A 307 8.12 22.17 2.80
C THR A 307 8.14 22.16 1.27
N THR A 308 7.96 21.02 0.63
CA THR A 308 8.10 20.86 -0.83
C THR A 308 6.89 21.37 -1.60
N THR A 309 5.82 21.75 -0.90
CA THR A 309 4.63 22.38 -1.47
C THR A 309 4.54 23.81 -0.94
N ASN A 310 4.24 24.75 -1.83
CA ASN A 310 3.97 26.13 -1.45
C ASN A 310 2.47 26.23 -1.12
N GLY A 311 2.13 26.62 0.11
CA GLY A 311 0.73 26.81 0.50
C GLY A 311 0.01 25.52 0.91
N TYR A 312 -1.16 25.27 0.32
CA TYR A 312 -2.01 24.13 0.64
C TYR A 312 -1.64 22.91 -0.20
N ALA A 313 -1.77 21.72 0.38
CA ALA A 313 -1.57 20.48 -0.37
C ALA A 313 -2.52 19.38 0.08
N LEU A 314 -2.95 18.57 -0.88
CA LEU A 314 -3.74 17.36 -0.64
C LEU A 314 -3.39 16.25 -1.63
N GLY A 315 -3.68 15.02 -1.23
CA GLY A 315 -3.52 13.83 -2.07
C GLY A 315 -4.22 12.63 -1.47
N VAL A 316 -4.33 11.56 -2.25
CA VAL A 316 -4.87 10.28 -1.76
C VAL A 316 -3.72 9.40 -1.27
N MET A 317 -3.91 8.80 -0.09
CA MET A 317 -3.01 7.81 0.48
C MET A 317 -3.79 6.66 1.12
N SER A 318 -3.16 5.49 1.23
CA SER A 318 -3.71 4.37 1.98
C SER A 318 -3.73 4.65 3.48
N LEU A 319 -4.74 4.12 4.16
CA LEU A 319 -4.96 4.30 5.60
C LEU A 319 -3.96 3.52 6.46
N GLU A 320 -3.13 2.64 5.89
CA GLU A 320 -1.96 2.08 6.59
C GLU A 320 -0.96 3.17 7.03
N ASN A 321 -1.02 4.34 6.39
CA ASN A 321 -0.26 5.54 6.76
C ASN A 321 -1.01 6.30 7.86
N VAL A 322 -0.94 5.76 9.08
CA VAL A 322 -1.55 6.39 10.26
C VAL A 322 -0.84 7.73 10.55
N PRO A 323 -1.55 8.88 10.53
CA PRO A 323 -0.97 10.16 10.87
C PRO A 323 -0.62 10.18 12.36
N THR A 324 0.47 10.86 12.72
CA THR A 324 0.78 11.09 14.13
C THR A 324 -0.25 12.06 14.74
N ALA A 325 -0.42 12.00 16.06
CA ALA A 325 -1.33 12.90 16.80
C ALA A 325 -0.86 14.37 16.85
N ILE A 326 0.21 14.72 16.13
CA ILE A 326 0.81 16.05 16.11
C ILE A 326 0.34 16.80 14.86
N LEU A 327 -0.10 18.05 15.01
CA LEU A 327 -0.63 18.86 13.91
C LEU A 327 0.38 19.12 12.78
N SER A 328 1.69 19.03 13.02
CA SER A 328 2.73 19.26 12.01
C SER A 328 2.85 18.16 10.96
N ASP A 329 2.18 17.02 11.16
CA ASP A 329 2.11 15.91 10.22
C ASP A 329 0.87 16.03 9.32
N PHE A 330 0.82 15.30 8.20
CA PHE A 330 -0.38 15.25 7.35
C PHE A 330 -1.59 14.75 8.17
N LYS A 331 -2.80 15.04 7.68
CA LYS A 331 -4.04 14.60 8.31
C LYS A 331 -5.02 14.06 7.27
N PHE A 332 -5.70 12.97 7.60
CA PHE A 332 -6.88 12.58 6.83
C PHE A 332 -8.07 13.45 7.20
N VAL A 333 -8.81 13.91 6.19
CA VAL A 333 -10.11 14.56 6.38
C VAL A 333 -11.23 13.51 6.37
N LYS A 334 -12.43 13.90 6.81
CA LYS A 334 -13.65 13.12 6.55
C LYS A 334 -13.99 13.16 5.07
N ILE A 335 -14.60 12.10 4.56
CA ILE A 335 -15.26 12.10 3.25
C ILE A 335 -16.75 12.02 3.50
N ASP A 336 -17.50 13.00 3.00
CA ASP A 336 -18.95 13.11 3.20
C ASP A 336 -19.37 12.95 4.69
N GLY A 337 -18.58 13.56 5.59
CA GLY A 337 -18.82 13.53 7.04
C GLY A 337 -18.34 12.25 7.75
N VAL A 338 -17.91 11.21 7.03
CA VAL A 338 -17.42 9.96 7.63
C VAL A 338 -15.92 10.01 7.83
N SER A 339 -15.47 9.74 9.06
CA SER A 339 -14.05 9.73 9.40
C SER A 339 -13.40 8.36 9.14
N PRO A 340 -12.19 8.32 8.58
CA PRO A 340 -11.36 7.13 8.65
C PRO A 340 -10.67 6.97 10.02
N ASN A 341 -10.43 8.06 10.75
CA ASN A 341 -9.64 8.10 11.99
C ASN A 341 -10.45 7.87 13.27
N PHE A 342 -11.78 7.98 13.18
CA PHE A 342 -12.68 7.91 14.32
C PHE A 342 -13.86 6.99 14.02
N SER A 343 -14.31 6.25 15.03
CA SER A 343 -15.59 5.56 14.96
C SER A 343 -16.77 6.54 14.86
N ALA A 344 -17.96 6.03 14.52
CA ALA A 344 -19.19 6.83 14.49
C ALA A 344 -19.50 7.53 15.85
N ALA A 345 -19.02 6.96 16.96
CA ALA A 345 -19.14 7.54 18.30
C ALA A 345 -18.07 8.60 18.61
N GLY A 346 -17.19 8.94 17.66
CA GLY A 346 -16.11 9.92 17.85
C GLY A 346 -14.88 9.39 18.60
N VAL A 347 -14.82 8.08 18.87
CA VAL A 347 -13.66 7.44 19.53
C VAL A 347 -12.54 7.26 18.52
N ALA A 348 -11.31 7.66 18.90
CA ALA A 348 -10.11 7.51 18.08
C ALA A 348 -9.88 6.04 17.69
N ASP A 349 -9.59 5.83 16.42
CA ASP A 349 -9.27 4.54 15.85
C ASP A 349 -7.79 4.52 15.45
N PRO A 350 -6.89 4.00 16.31
CA PRO A 350 -5.46 3.99 16.03
C PRO A 350 -5.08 3.06 14.86
N LYS A 351 -5.99 2.20 14.41
CA LYS A 351 -5.81 1.31 13.25
C LYS A 351 -6.57 1.80 12.02
N VAL A 352 -7.34 2.86 12.12
CA VAL A 352 -7.95 3.57 10.98
C VAL A 352 -8.80 2.63 10.09
N ARG A 353 -9.54 1.69 10.71
CA ARG A 353 -10.22 0.58 10.01
C ARG A 353 -11.65 0.29 10.47
N ASN A 354 -12.06 0.73 11.66
CA ASN A 354 -13.39 0.44 12.20
C ASN A 354 -14.52 0.93 11.29
N ALA A 355 -14.38 2.14 10.75
CA ALA A 355 -15.37 2.71 9.83
C ALA A 355 -15.41 1.95 8.50
N MET A 356 -14.27 1.44 8.02
CA MET A 356 -14.22 0.61 6.81
C MET A 356 -14.84 -0.77 7.05
N ALA A 357 -14.40 -1.47 8.10
CA ALA A 357 -14.83 -2.82 8.44
C ALA A 357 -16.33 -2.89 8.77
N SER A 358 -16.92 -1.77 9.20
CA SER A 358 -18.38 -1.65 9.40
C SER A 358 -19.15 -1.26 8.12
N GLY A 359 -18.46 -0.90 7.04
CA GLY A 359 -19.07 -0.43 5.80
C GLY A 359 -19.48 1.04 5.79
N ASN A 360 -19.25 1.77 6.88
CA ASN A 360 -19.60 3.19 6.98
C ASN A 360 -18.69 4.07 6.11
N TYR A 361 -17.41 3.70 5.99
CA TYR A 361 -16.44 4.42 5.18
C TYR A 361 -16.33 3.80 3.79
N GLN A 362 -16.72 4.55 2.76
CA GLN A 362 -16.93 4.02 1.41
C GLN A 362 -15.64 3.95 0.58
N PHE A 363 -14.61 4.72 0.92
CA PHE A 363 -13.36 4.74 0.15
C PHE A 363 -12.44 3.60 0.55
N GLN A 364 -12.85 2.40 0.15
CA GLN A 364 -12.13 1.15 0.33
C GLN A 364 -12.32 0.26 -0.89
N VAL A 365 -11.29 -0.51 -1.23
CA VAL A 365 -11.25 -1.43 -2.38
C VAL A 365 -10.69 -2.78 -1.95
N GLU A 366 -11.03 -3.81 -2.69
CA GLU A 366 -10.45 -5.13 -2.57
C GLU A 366 -9.10 -5.20 -3.27
N MET A 367 -8.08 -5.52 -2.49
CA MET A 367 -6.74 -5.76 -2.99
C MET A 367 -6.61 -7.16 -3.56
N THR A 368 -5.69 -7.29 -4.51
CA THR A 368 -5.40 -8.56 -5.16
C THR A 368 -3.92 -8.90 -5.14
N ALA A 369 -3.66 -10.20 -5.05
CA ALA A 369 -2.36 -10.82 -5.17
C ALA A 369 -2.37 -11.78 -6.37
N MET A 370 -1.28 -11.83 -7.12
CA MET A 370 -1.22 -12.57 -8.38
C MET A 370 0.11 -13.28 -8.56
N TYR A 371 0.06 -14.45 -9.18
CA TYR A 371 1.25 -15.17 -9.61
C TYR A 371 0.92 -16.03 -10.83
N ARG A 372 1.94 -16.35 -11.64
CA ARG A 372 1.77 -17.14 -12.88
C ARG A 372 1.23 -18.55 -12.58
N THR A 373 0.28 -19.03 -13.37
CA THR A 373 -0.19 -20.42 -13.31
C THR A 373 0.90 -21.42 -13.70
N THR A 374 1.86 -20.97 -14.51
CA THR A 374 3.06 -21.71 -14.96
C THR A 374 4.23 -21.64 -13.96
N ALA A 375 4.09 -20.91 -12.84
CA ALA A 375 5.14 -20.82 -11.83
C ALA A 375 5.51 -22.21 -11.29
N THR A 376 6.78 -22.41 -10.94
CA THR A 376 7.26 -23.66 -10.34
C THR A 376 6.51 -23.96 -9.04
N ALA A 377 6.47 -25.23 -8.63
CA ALA A 377 5.83 -25.64 -7.38
C ALA A 377 6.36 -24.85 -6.16
N GLN A 378 7.66 -24.52 -6.15
CA GLN A 378 8.28 -23.71 -5.10
C GLN A 378 7.80 -22.26 -5.12
N GLN A 379 7.78 -21.61 -6.28
CA GLN A 379 7.24 -20.24 -6.42
C GLN A 379 5.77 -20.18 -6.02
N GLN A 380 4.95 -21.16 -6.43
CA GLN A 380 3.55 -21.24 -6.04
C GLN A 380 3.39 -21.43 -4.52
N ALA A 381 4.23 -22.25 -3.88
CA ALA A 381 4.18 -22.46 -2.43
C ALA A 381 4.50 -21.15 -1.67
N LEU A 382 5.51 -20.40 -2.12
CA LEU A 382 5.87 -19.11 -1.55
C LEU A 382 4.78 -18.06 -1.80
N ALA A 383 4.25 -17.96 -3.02
CA ALA A 383 3.16 -17.04 -3.34
C ALA A 383 1.89 -17.35 -2.52
N LYS A 384 1.51 -18.63 -2.40
CA LYS A 384 0.38 -19.05 -1.55
C LYS A 384 0.62 -18.73 -0.08
N ALA A 385 1.84 -18.87 0.41
CA ALA A 385 2.17 -18.50 1.80
C ALA A 385 2.00 -16.99 2.03
N VAL A 386 2.44 -16.15 1.09
CA VAL A 386 2.22 -14.70 1.14
C VAL A 386 0.73 -14.36 1.06
N VAL A 387 -0.01 -14.93 0.09
CA VAL A 387 -1.46 -14.74 -0.03
C VAL A 387 -2.18 -15.12 1.27
N ASN A 388 -1.85 -16.28 1.84
CA ASN A 388 -2.46 -16.75 3.08
C ASN A 388 -2.11 -15.84 4.26
N GLY A 389 -0.91 -15.29 4.34
CA GLY A 389 -0.56 -14.29 5.36
C GLY A 389 -1.35 -12.99 5.21
N LEU A 390 -1.49 -12.49 3.97
CA LEU A 390 -2.25 -11.27 3.68
C LEU A 390 -3.76 -11.42 3.94
N LYS A 391 -4.29 -12.65 3.89
CA LYS A 391 -5.71 -12.96 4.14
C LYS A 391 -6.04 -13.21 5.61
N ASP A 392 -5.05 -13.47 6.45
CA ASP A 392 -5.26 -14.06 7.77
C ASP A 392 -5.17 -13.01 8.88
N SER A 393 -6.34 -12.61 9.37
CA SER A 393 -6.51 -11.71 10.50
C SER A 393 -5.88 -12.24 11.78
N THR A 394 -5.68 -13.55 11.93
CA THR A 394 -5.07 -14.09 13.17
C THR A 394 -3.56 -13.87 13.22
N LYS A 395 -2.92 -13.64 12.06
CA LYS A 395 -1.48 -13.44 11.97
C LYS A 395 -1.09 -11.99 12.14
N HIS A 396 -1.89 -11.07 11.59
CA HIS A 396 -1.49 -9.67 11.48
C HIS A 396 -2.63 -8.72 11.85
N ASP A 397 -2.27 -7.66 12.56
CA ASP A 397 -3.17 -6.62 13.05
C ASP A 397 -2.80 -5.27 12.41
N LEU A 398 -3.02 -5.15 11.11
CA LEU A 398 -2.50 -4.04 10.32
C LEU A 398 -3.45 -2.84 10.29
N PRO A 399 -2.94 -1.60 10.36
CA PRO A 399 -3.76 -0.41 10.14
C PRO A 399 -4.24 -0.30 8.69
N GLY A 400 -5.43 0.26 8.47
CA GLY A 400 -6.00 0.52 7.15
C GLY A 400 -6.40 -0.71 6.34
N ILE A 401 -6.28 -1.91 6.93
CA ILE A 401 -6.67 -3.19 6.33
C ILE A 401 -7.83 -3.79 7.12
N ALA A 402 -8.86 -4.24 6.41
CA ALA A 402 -9.94 -5.06 6.97
C ALA A 402 -9.99 -6.41 6.24
N TYR A 403 -9.78 -7.50 6.99
CA TYR A 403 -9.62 -8.84 6.44
C TYR A 403 -10.97 -9.45 6.03
N LEU A 404 -10.96 -10.29 4.99
CA LEU A 404 -12.14 -10.95 4.43
C LEU A 404 -12.31 -12.40 4.92
N ASP A 405 -11.61 -12.79 5.98
CA ASP A 405 -11.54 -14.16 6.52
C ASP A 405 -12.51 -14.44 7.69
N GLY A 406 -13.15 -13.40 8.24
CA GLY A 406 -14.07 -13.50 9.37
C GLY A 406 -15.54 -13.48 8.97
N THR A 407 -16.37 -14.28 9.65
CA THR A 407 -17.84 -14.24 9.55
C THR A 407 -18.49 -13.33 10.60
N THR A 408 -17.70 -12.78 11.53
CA THR A 408 -18.15 -11.89 12.60
C THR A 408 -17.14 -10.76 12.81
N TYR A 409 -17.64 -9.53 12.89
CA TYR A 409 -16.84 -8.36 13.27
C TYR A 409 -16.18 -8.60 14.64
N SER A 410 -14.87 -8.76 14.64
CA SER A 410 -14.08 -8.79 15.86
C SER A 410 -13.97 -7.37 16.42
N VAL A 411 -14.00 -7.25 17.75
CA VAL A 411 -13.81 -5.98 18.45
C VAL A 411 -12.52 -5.32 17.95
N GLY A 412 -12.62 -4.09 17.44
CA GLY A 412 -11.51 -3.37 16.83
C GLY A 412 -11.44 -3.44 15.29
N GLY A 413 -12.43 -4.04 14.62
CA GLY A 413 -12.63 -3.90 13.17
C GLY A 413 -11.60 -4.60 12.31
N GLN A 414 -11.05 -5.73 12.79
CA GLN A 414 -10.04 -6.47 12.05
C GLN A 414 -10.66 -7.24 10.89
N ALA A 415 -11.78 -7.95 11.10
CA ALA A 415 -12.54 -8.56 10.01
C ALA A 415 -13.57 -7.57 9.44
N SER A 416 -13.64 -7.48 8.11
CA SER A 416 -14.63 -6.69 7.40
C SER A 416 -16.00 -7.36 7.42
N ARG A 417 -17.05 -6.59 7.65
CA ARG A 417 -18.45 -7.00 7.41
C ARG A 417 -18.88 -6.79 5.97
N VAL A 418 -18.04 -6.13 5.17
CA VAL A 418 -18.39 -5.76 3.81
C VAL A 418 -17.29 -6.15 2.84
N SER A 419 -17.70 -6.43 1.62
CA SER A 419 -16.86 -6.81 0.49
C SER A 419 -17.41 -6.14 -0.76
N ARG A 420 -16.62 -6.15 -1.83
CA ARG A 420 -17.06 -5.80 -3.20
C ARG A 420 -17.15 -7.01 -4.12
N LEU A 421 -17.00 -8.22 -3.58
CA LEU A 421 -17.12 -9.51 -4.27
C LEU A 421 -16.30 -9.59 -5.57
N GLY A 422 -15.11 -9.00 -5.53
CA GLY A 422 -14.18 -8.96 -6.63
C GLY A 422 -14.47 -7.96 -7.73
N ASN A 423 -15.29 -6.94 -7.45
CA ASN A 423 -15.60 -5.87 -8.39
C ASN A 423 -15.60 -4.52 -7.68
N ASN A 424 -14.50 -3.78 -7.75
CA ASN A 424 -14.37 -2.48 -7.07
C ASN A 424 -15.29 -1.39 -7.65
N CYS A 425 -15.87 -1.62 -8.83
CA CYS A 425 -16.93 -0.78 -9.40
C CYS A 425 -18.31 -1.03 -8.78
N GLY A 426 -18.51 -2.16 -8.12
CA GLY A 426 -19.75 -2.51 -7.43
C GLY A 426 -19.87 -1.82 -6.06
N PRO A 427 -21.07 -1.75 -5.46
CA PRO A 427 -21.25 -1.23 -4.11
C PRO A 427 -20.59 -2.16 -3.07
N LEU A 428 -20.41 -1.64 -1.84
CA LEU A 428 -20.12 -2.50 -0.70
C LEU A 428 -21.35 -3.36 -0.37
N VAL A 429 -21.15 -4.66 -0.19
CA VAL A 429 -22.17 -5.65 0.16
C VAL A 429 -21.76 -6.41 1.42
N ASN A 430 -22.73 -6.88 2.19
CA ASN A 430 -22.55 -7.66 3.43
C ASN A 430 -22.90 -9.13 3.18
#